data_AF-A0A977PX03-F1
#
_entry.id   AF-A0A977PX03-F1
#
_cell.length_a   1.000
_cell.length_b   1.000
_cell.length_c   1.000
_cell.angle_alpha   90.00
_cell.angle_beta   90.00
_cell.angle_gamma   90.00
#
_symmetry.space_group_name_H-M   'P 1'
#
loop_
_entity.id
_entity.type
_entity.pdbx_description
1 polymer ?
#
loop_
_entity_poly.entity_id
_entity_poly.type
_entity_poly.pdbx_seq_one_letter_code
_entity_poly.pdbx_strand_id
1 'polypeptide(L)'
;MKNFFRVLLCFLFVLILFHSQPAQADSKIKPCSPKSIPVVVKDDLRNIKAGLVAGRPYANASGMGSQLLPSLARNQEYREYDLDANNPNPANRGKFRAVALEYQERTGKTIREPIYLTLDHYKTFCIYKQ
;
A
#
# COMPACT_ATOMS: atom_id res chain seq x y z
N MET A 1 43.51 -19.16 -28.71
CA MET A 1 42.27 -18.41 -28.46
C MET A 1 41.53 -18.97 -27.23
N LYS A 2 42.11 -18.89 -26.02
CA LYS A 2 41.54 -19.50 -24.79
C LYS A 2 41.37 -18.53 -23.62
N ASN A 3 41.68 -17.23 -23.81
CA ASN A 3 41.73 -16.27 -22.71
C ASN A 3 40.56 -15.26 -22.69
N PHE A 4 39.66 -15.29 -23.68
CA PHE A 4 38.50 -14.37 -23.73
C PHE A 4 37.27 -14.85 -22.96
N PHE A 5 37.19 -16.15 -22.62
CA PHE A 5 36.02 -16.73 -21.96
C PHE A 5 35.92 -16.39 -20.46
N ARG A 6 37.01 -15.96 -19.82
CA ARG A 6 37.03 -15.68 -18.38
C ARG A 6 36.61 -14.26 -18.00
N VAL A 7 36.64 -13.30 -18.92
CA VAL A 7 36.25 -11.91 -18.64
C VAL A 7 34.74 -11.72 -18.72
N LEU A 8 34.05 -12.54 -19.51
CA LEU A 8 32.60 -12.44 -19.71
C LEU A 8 31.78 -12.91 -18.48
N LEU A 9 32.34 -13.79 -17.65
CA LEU A 9 31.63 -14.35 -16.49
C LEU A 9 31.52 -13.38 -15.31
N CYS A 10 32.45 -12.43 -15.16
CA CYS A 10 32.42 -11.47 -14.06
C CYS A 10 31.40 -10.33 -14.27
N PHE A 11 31.04 -10.03 -15.52
CA PHE A 11 30.05 -8.98 -15.81
C PHE A 11 28.60 -9.41 -15.60
N LEU A 12 28.29 -10.71 -15.62
CA LEU A 12 26.93 -11.19 -15.42
C LEU A 12 26.47 -11.12 -13.95
N PHE A 13 27.39 -10.98 -13.00
CA PHE A 13 27.06 -11.03 -11.57
C PHE A 13 26.59 -9.68 -11.00
N VAL A 14 26.77 -8.58 -11.72
CA VAL A 14 26.38 -7.24 -11.24
C VAL A 14 24.89 -6.93 -11.48
N LEU A 15 24.22 -7.67 -12.38
CA LEU A 15 22.85 -7.37 -12.80
C LEU A 15 21.74 -7.95 -11.91
N ILE A 16 22.05 -8.81 -10.93
CA ILE A 16 21.03 -9.53 -10.16
C ILE A 16 20.66 -8.84 -8.83
N LEU A 17 21.46 -7.88 -8.36
CA LEU A 17 21.34 -7.33 -7.00
C LEU A 17 20.28 -6.24 -6.79
N PHE A 18 19.56 -5.82 -7.83
CA PHE A 18 18.42 -4.92 -7.67
C PHE A 18 17.11 -5.67 -7.85
N HIS A 19 16.90 -6.78 -7.14
CA HIS A 19 15.53 -7.23 -6.91
C HIS A 19 14.90 -6.27 -5.91
N SER A 20 14.13 -5.31 -6.43
CA SER A 20 13.16 -4.54 -5.64
C SER A 20 12.22 -5.54 -4.99
N GLN A 21 12.54 -5.96 -3.76
CA GLN A 21 11.69 -6.88 -3.02
C GLN A 21 10.32 -6.22 -2.86
N PRO A 22 9.21 -6.90 -3.23
CA PRO A 22 7.88 -6.40 -2.90
C PRO A 22 7.81 -6.23 -1.38
N ALA A 23 7.22 -5.10 -0.97
CA ALA A 23 7.10 -4.74 0.43
C ALA A 23 6.58 -5.92 1.24
N GLN A 24 7.30 -6.28 2.31
CA GLN A 24 6.95 -7.40 3.16
C GLN A 24 5.66 -7.04 3.90
N ALA A 25 4.53 -7.58 3.46
CA ALA A 25 3.29 -7.51 4.22
C ALA A 25 3.51 -8.23 5.55
N ASP A 26 3.63 -7.48 6.64
CA ASP A 26 3.86 -8.04 7.98
C ASP A 26 2.70 -9.01 8.31
N SER A 27 3.04 -10.24 8.70
CA SER A 27 2.12 -11.38 8.75
C SER A 27 1.05 -11.28 9.85
N LYS A 28 1.01 -10.16 10.58
CA LYS A 28 0.13 -9.93 11.73
C LYS A 28 -1.23 -9.36 11.34
N ILE A 29 -1.36 -8.70 10.20
CA ILE A 29 -2.61 -8.07 9.77
C ILE A 29 -3.45 -9.08 8.98
N LYS A 30 -4.65 -9.38 9.50
CA LYS A 30 -5.56 -10.35 8.87
C LYS A 30 -6.27 -9.78 7.64
N PRO A 31 -6.65 -10.60 6.65
CA PRO A 31 -7.53 -10.16 5.57
C PRO A 31 -8.87 -9.67 6.10
N CYS A 32 -9.46 -8.68 5.43
CA CYS A 32 -10.79 -8.20 5.76
C CYS A 32 -11.85 -9.26 5.46
N SER A 33 -12.87 -9.38 6.32
CA SER A 33 -14.03 -10.22 6.04
C SER A 33 -14.88 -9.59 4.93
N PRO A 34 -15.17 -10.29 3.82
CA PRO A 34 -15.97 -9.72 2.73
C PRO A 34 -17.36 -9.24 3.17
N LYS A 35 -17.92 -9.84 4.23
CA LYS A 35 -19.22 -9.47 4.81
C LYS A 35 -19.18 -8.18 5.60
N SER A 36 -18.01 -7.75 6.09
CA SER A 36 -17.88 -6.53 6.89
C SER A 36 -17.57 -5.29 6.06
N ILE A 37 -17.35 -5.41 4.75
CA ILE A 37 -17.03 -4.30 3.85
C ILE A 37 -18.32 -3.81 3.17
N PRO A 38 -18.80 -2.59 3.49
CA PRO A 38 -19.97 -2.00 2.82
C PRO A 38 -19.78 -1.87 1.31
N VAL A 39 -20.88 -1.89 0.53
CA VAL A 39 -20.81 -1.78 -0.93
C VAL A 39 -20.17 -0.46 -1.38
N VAL A 40 -20.56 0.66 -0.77
CA VAL A 40 -20.00 2.00 -1.06
C VAL A 40 -18.48 2.02 -0.92
N VAL A 41 -17.95 1.35 0.10
CA VAL A 41 -16.50 1.22 0.33
C VAL A 41 -15.80 0.47 -0.81
N LYS A 42 -16.46 -0.52 -1.43
CA LYS A 42 -15.87 -1.27 -2.55
C LYS A 42 -15.67 -0.41 -3.79
N ASP A 43 -16.61 0.50 -4.06
CA ASP A 43 -16.51 1.42 -5.20
C ASP A 43 -15.38 2.43 -4.99
N ASP A 44 -15.28 3.01 -3.79
CA ASP A 44 -14.16 3.89 -3.40
C ASP A 44 -12.81 3.17 -3.56
N LEU A 45 -12.72 1.91 -3.14
CA LEU A 45 -11.49 1.11 -3.26
C LEU A 45 -11.09 0.85 -4.72
N ARG A 46 -12.04 0.69 -5.63
CA ARG A 46 -11.72 0.59 -7.08
C ARG A 46 -11.14 1.90 -7.59
N ASN A 47 -11.72 3.03 -7.20
CA ASN A 47 -11.24 4.35 -7.63
C ASN A 47 -9.84 4.66 -7.08
N ILE A 48 -9.56 4.29 -5.83
CA ILE A 48 -8.24 4.39 -5.21
C ILE A 48 -7.23 3.54 -5.99
N LYS A 49 -7.52 2.26 -6.24
CA LYS A 49 -6.62 1.36 -6.98
C LYS A 49 -6.35 1.86 -8.42
N ALA A 50 -7.34 2.46 -9.06
CA ALA A 50 -7.19 3.09 -10.37
C ALA A 50 -6.45 4.44 -10.34
N GLY A 51 -6.15 5.00 -9.17
CA GLY A 51 -5.48 6.30 -9.04
C GLY A 51 -6.36 7.50 -9.37
N LEU A 52 -7.68 7.32 -9.32
CA LEU A 52 -8.67 8.38 -9.61
C LEU A 52 -8.90 9.31 -8.42
N VAL A 53 -8.37 8.96 -7.25
CA VAL A 53 -8.50 9.72 -6.00
C VAL A 53 -7.11 9.95 -5.42
N ALA A 54 -6.82 11.19 -5.03
CA ALA A 54 -5.58 11.54 -4.36
C ALA A 54 -5.66 11.26 -2.86
N GLY A 55 -4.66 10.56 -2.33
CA GLY A 55 -4.54 10.29 -0.90
C GLY A 55 -3.72 11.36 -0.18
N ARG A 56 -3.99 11.53 1.11
CA ARG A 56 -3.18 12.37 2.00
C ARG A 56 -2.07 11.53 2.64
N PRO A 57 -0.89 12.10 2.95
CA PRO A 57 0.15 11.37 3.67
C PRO A 57 -0.38 10.80 4.98
N TYR A 58 -0.09 9.52 5.23
CA TYR A 58 -0.41 8.84 6.47
C TYR A 58 0.88 8.50 7.24
N ALA A 59 1.03 9.08 8.42
CA ALA A 59 2.20 8.83 9.26
C ALA A 59 2.03 7.51 10.04
N ASN A 60 2.76 6.47 9.64
CA ASN A 60 2.80 5.18 10.33
C ASN A 60 3.72 5.19 11.58
N ALA A 61 3.84 6.34 12.26
CA ALA A 61 4.68 6.53 13.44
C ALA A 61 3.99 7.44 14.46
N SER A 62 3.53 6.84 15.56
CA SER A 62 3.44 7.39 16.92
C SER A 62 2.91 8.82 17.11
N GLY A 63 1.72 9.10 16.57
CA GLY A 63 0.91 10.27 16.99
C GLY A 63 -0.59 9.98 17.10
N MET A 64 -1.10 8.98 16.36
CA MET A 64 -2.53 8.63 16.35
C MET A 64 -2.81 7.12 16.26
N GLY A 65 -1.83 6.33 15.83
CA GLY A 65 -1.85 4.88 15.92
C GLY A 65 -0.48 4.44 16.37
N SER A 66 -0.42 3.52 17.32
CA SER A 66 0.73 2.63 17.50
C SER A 66 1.25 2.18 16.12
N GLN A 67 2.50 1.73 15.99
CA GLN A 67 2.97 1.20 14.71
C GLN A 67 2.15 -0.07 14.33
N LEU A 68 0.98 0.14 13.72
CA LEU A 68 -0.03 -0.87 13.42
C LEU A 68 0.14 -1.42 12.01
N LEU A 69 0.81 -0.65 11.13
CA LEU A 69 1.15 -1.08 9.78
C LEU A 69 2.66 -1.42 9.68
N PRO A 70 3.05 -2.25 8.70
CA PRO A 70 4.46 -2.59 8.48
C PRO A 70 5.34 -1.36 8.24
N SER A 71 6.61 -1.45 8.64
CA SER A 71 7.62 -0.44 8.31
C SER A 71 7.76 -0.27 6.79
N LEU A 72 8.01 0.96 6.37
CA LEU A 72 8.20 1.32 4.96
C LEU A 72 9.62 0.97 4.49
N ALA A 73 9.74 0.45 3.27
CA ALA A 73 11.03 0.41 2.57
C ALA A 73 11.34 1.79 1.94
N ARG A 74 12.55 1.92 1.35
CA ARG A 74 12.92 3.15 0.62
C ARG A 74 11.94 3.42 -0.51
N ASN A 75 11.58 4.69 -0.70
CA ASN A 75 10.67 5.17 -1.75
C ASN A 75 9.22 4.61 -1.65
N GLN A 76 8.81 4.23 -0.45
CA GLN A 76 7.43 3.86 -0.16
C GLN A 76 6.83 4.87 0.81
N GLU A 77 5.55 5.14 0.67
CA GLU A 77 4.80 5.97 1.61
C GLU A 77 3.40 5.38 1.84
N TYR A 78 2.84 5.64 3.01
CA TYR A 78 1.43 5.37 3.23
C TYR A 78 0.61 6.59 2.88
N ARG A 79 -0.49 6.36 2.18
CA ARG A 79 -1.50 7.39 1.90
C ARG A 79 -2.86 6.95 2.40
N GLU A 80 -3.54 7.87 3.07
CA GLU A 80 -4.90 7.67 3.55
C GLU A 80 -5.95 8.27 2.62
N TYR A 81 -7.11 7.61 2.60
CA TYR A 81 -8.28 8.00 1.82
C TYR A 81 -9.51 7.88 2.71
N ASP A 82 -10.40 8.85 2.56
CA ASP A 82 -11.73 8.77 3.16
C ASP A 82 -12.56 7.74 2.38
N LEU A 83 -13.23 6.86 3.11
CA LEU A 83 -14.19 5.91 2.57
C LEU A 83 -15.55 6.31 3.10
N ASP A 84 -16.58 6.25 2.25
CA ASP A 84 -17.89 6.89 2.44
C ASP A 84 -17.99 8.30 1.83
N ALA A 85 -17.72 8.38 0.52
CA ALA A 85 -17.97 9.59 -0.28
C ALA A 85 -19.45 10.00 -0.34
N ASN A 86 -20.38 9.13 0.10
CA ASN A 86 -21.82 9.40 0.13
C ASN A 86 -22.29 10.04 1.43
N ASN A 87 -21.40 10.33 2.38
CA ASN A 87 -21.76 11.09 3.56
C ASN A 87 -22.15 12.52 3.15
N PRO A 88 -23.42 12.93 3.27
CA PRO A 88 -23.88 14.25 2.83
C PRO A 88 -23.35 15.38 3.72
N ASN A 89 -22.74 15.05 4.86
CA ASN A 89 -22.18 16.02 5.77
C ASN A 89 -20.64 16.02 5.67
N PRO A 90 -20.02 17.00 4.97
CA PRO A 90 -18.56 17.08 4.84
C PRO A 90 -17.84 17.31 6.19
N ALA A 91 -18.55 17.79 7.22
CA ALA A 91 -17.99 17.89 8.58
C ALA A 91 -17.89 16.53 9.28
N ASN A 92 -18.62 15.51 8.82
CA ASN A 92 -18.54 14.15 9.30
C ASN A 92 -17.90 13.28 8.22
N ARG A 93 -16.58 13.16 8.23
CA ARG A 93 -15.86 12.29 7.29
C ARG A 93 -16.08 10.79 7.55
N GLY A 94 -16.94 10.42 8.49
CA GLY A 94 -17.18 9.04 8.90
C GLY A 94 -15.97 8.41 9.59
N LYS A 95 -16.08 7.11 9.87
CA LYS A 95 -15.06 6.32 10.59
C LYS A 95 -14.25 5.38 9.68
N PHE A 96 -14.63 5.26 8.41
CA PHE A 96 -14.02 4.34 7.47
C PHE A 96 -12.87 5.01 6.73
N ARG A 97 -11.71 4.36 6.70
CA ARG A 97 -10.53 4.85 5.98
C ARG A 97 -9.83 3.70 5.27
N ALA A 98 -9.27 4.00 4.12
CA ALA A 98 -8.28 3.16 3.47
C ALA A 98 -6.92 3.78 3.70
N VAL A 99 -5.91 2.95 3.96
CA VAL A 99 -4.51 3.33 3.94
C VAL A 99 -3.83 2.44 2.90
N ALA A 100 -3.39 3.03 1.78
CA ALA A 100 -2.67 2.29 0.74
C ALA A 100 -1.17 2.53 0.90
N LEU A 101 -0.39 1.47 0.69
CA LEU A 101 1.04 1.62 0.45
C LEU A 101 1.24 2.09 -0.99
N GLU A 102 1.77 3.29 -1.18
CA GLU A 102 2.15 3.82 -2.47
C GLU A 102 3.65 3.63 -2.72
N TYR A 103 3.98 3.15 -3.92
CA TYR A 103 5.35 3.09 -4.41
C TYR A 103 5.38 3.21 -5.93
N GLN A 104 6.51 3.68 -6.48
CA GLN A 104 6.69 3.80 -7.91
C GLN A 104 7.46 2.60 -8.46
N GLU A 105 6.90 1.94 -9.46
CA GLU A 105 7.63 0.95 -10.26
C GLU A 105 8.67 1.63 -11.16
N ARG A 106 9.63 0.85 -11.66
CA ARG A 106 10.66 1.34 -12.60
C ARG A 106 10.09 1.92 -13.90
N THR A 107 8.89 1.49 -14.26
CA THR A 107 8.13 2.00 -15.41
C THR A 107 7.58 3.41 -15.19
N GLY A 108 7.74 3.97 -13.99
CA GLY A 108 7.16 5.25 -13.58
C GLY A 108 5.72 5.12 -13.07
N LYS A 109 5.11 3.94 -13.16
CA LYS A 109 3.76 3.68 -12.69
C LYS A 109 3.70 3.67 -11.16
N THR A 110 2.78 4.43 -10.58
CA THR A 110 2.46 4.35 -9.14
C THR A 110 1.57 3.15 -8.87
N ILE A 111 1.98 2.31 -7.94
CA ILE A 111 1.21 1.19 -7.40
C ILE A 111 0.71 1.56 -6.01
N ARG A 112 -0.48 1.07 -5.67
CA ARG A 112 -1.22 1.38 -4.43
C ARG A 112 -1.63 0.10 -3.71
N GLU A 113 -0.65 -0.76 -3.41
CA GLU A 113 -0.88 -2.05 -2.78
C GLU A 113 0.23 -2.39 -1.78
N PRO A 114 -0.09 -3.06 -0.66
CA PRO A 114 -1.44 -3.47 -0.21
C PRO A 114 -2.29 -2.27 0.24
N ILE A 115 -3.62 -2.47 0.26
CA ILE A 115 -4.58 -1.53 0.85
C ILE A 115 -5.06 -2.08 2.19
N TYR A 116 -4.90 -1.29 3.25
CA TYR A 116 -5.37 -1.58 4.59
C TYR A 116 -6.67 -0.83 4.86
N LEU A 117 -7.69 -1.53 5.36
CA LEU A 117 -8.96 -0.92 5.77
C LEU A 117 -8.99 -0.78 7.28
N THR A 118 -9.46 0.37 7.74
CA THR A 118 -9.93 0.56 9.11
C THR A 118 -11.42 0.92 9.07
N LEU A 119 -12.21 0.21 9.87
CA LEU A 119 -13.64 0.45 10.02
C LEU A 119 -13.99 1.16 11.33
N ASP A 120 -12.96 1.56 12.08
CA ASP A 120 -13.02 2.04 13.46
C ASP A 120 -12.05 3.20 13.72
N HIS A 121 -11.78 4.00 12.69
CA HIS A 121 -10.95 5.20 12.78
C HIS A 121 -9.52 4.93 13.31
N TYR A 122 -8.81 4.06 12.60
CA TYR A 122 -7.40 3.67 12.81
C TYR A 122 -7.10 2.83 14.06
N LYS A 123 -8.12 2.33 14.78
CA LYS A 123 -7.89 1.44 15.94
C LYS A 123 -7.46 0.04 15.51
N THR A 124 -8.07 -0.49 14.46
CA THR A 124 -7.71 -1.78 13.87
C THR A 124 -7.60 -1.69 12.36
N PHE A 125 -6.77 -2.58 11.81
CA PHE A 125 -6.59 -2.71 10.37
C PHE A 125 -6.81 -4.14 9.91
N CYS A 126 -7.32 -4.28 8.69
CA CYS A 126 -7.34 -5.53 7.95
C CYS A 126 -6.85 -5.29 6.51
N ILE A 127 -6.29 -6.30 5.87
CA ILE A 127 -5.82 -6.22 4.48
C ILE A 127 -7.00 -6.43 3.54
N TYR A 128 -7.28 -5.48 2.65
CA TYR A 128 -8.22 -5.68 1.56
C TYR A 128 -7.58 -6.57 0.49
N LYS A 129 -8.17 -7.76 0.29
CA LYS A 129 -7.82 -8.67 -0.81
C LYS A 129 -9.03 -8.74 -1.75
N GLN A 130 -8.82 -8.37 -3.02
CA GLN A 130 -9.81 -8.57 -4.09
C GLN A 130 -9.77 -10.01 -4.56
#